data_AF-O70030-F1
#
_entry.id   AF-O70030-F1
#
_cell.length_a   1.000
_cell.length_b   1.000
_cell.length_c   1.000
_cell.angle_alpha   90.00
_cell.angle_beta   90.00
_cell.angle_gamma   90.00
#
_symmetry.space_group_name_H-M   'P 1'
#
loop_
_entity.id
_entity.type
_entity.pdbx_description
1 polymer ?
#
loop_
_entity_poly.entity_id
_entity_poly.type
_entity_poly.pdbx_seq_one_letter_code
_entity_poly.pdbx_strand_id
1 'polypeptide(L)' 'MTAQPTVIARFLTLAAEITGDHTITVDVTTDAGWATADCTACPAQSRTRDLHDRALPWAEKHSAACRAIPANR' A
#
# COMPACT_ATOMS: atom_id res chain seq x y z
N MET A 1 -1.02 21.23 14.91
CA MET A 1 0.04 20.32 14.43
C MET A 1 -0.64 19.28 13.56
N THR A 2 -0.46 19.31 12.24
CA THR A 2 -0.97 18.26 11.34
C THR A 2 -0.14 17.00 11.61
N ALA A 3 -0.77 15.96 12.16
CA ALA A 3 -0.10 14.67 12.35
C ALA A 3 0.38 14.18 10.98
N GLN A 4 1.65 13.78 10.88
CA GLN A 4 2.13 13.14 9.66
C GLN A 4 1.53 11.73 9.58
N PRO A 5 1.02 11.30 8.42
CA PRO A 5 0.49 9.95 8.26
C PRO A 5 1.60 8.95 8.60
N THR A 6 1.34 8.10 9.59
CA THR A 6 2.33 7.12 10.06
C THR A 6 2.17 5.83 9.26
N VAL A 7 3.23 5.38 8.58
CA VAL A 7 3.24 4.07 7.91
C VAL A 7 3.31 2.99 8.98
N ILE A 8 2.29 2.15 9.05
CA ILE A 8 2.16 1.08 10.04
C ILE A 8 2.41 -0.32 9.48
N ALA A 9 2.28 -0.48 8.15
CA ALA A 9 2.61 -1.70 7.44
C ALA A 9 3.05 -1.39 6.02
N ARG A 10 3.94 -2.23 5.48
CA ARG A 10 4.44 -2.17 4.11
C ARG A 10 4.52 -3.58 3.55
N PHE A 11 3.91 -3.78 2.39
CA PHE A 11 3.89 -5.08 1.71
C PHE A 11 4.65 -4.97 0.39
N LEU A 12 5.54 -5.92 0.13
CA LEU A 12 6.14 -6.06 -1.20
C LEU A 12 5.08 -6.55 -2.19
N THR A 13 5.08 -5.96 -3.38
CA THR A 13 4.18 -6.39 -4.45
C THR A 13 4.75 -7.56 -5.23
N LEU A 14 3.90 -8.33 -5.91
CA LEU A 14 4.34 -9.35 -6.85
C LEU A 14 5.24 -8.76 -7.96
N ALA A 15 4.97 -7.53 -8.40
CA ALA A 15 5.85 -6.80 -9.32
C ALA A 15 7.25 -6.57 -8.73
N ALA A 16 7.36 -6.22 -7.44
CA ALA A 16 8.66 -6.10 -6.76
C ALA A 16 9.42 -7.42 -6.78
N GLU A 17 8.74 -8.54 -6.53
CA GLU A 17 9.36 -9.86 -6.55
C GLU A 17 9.82 -10.27 -7.96
N ILE A 18 9.01 -10.01 -8.98
CA ILE A 18 9.33 -10.33 -10.39
C ILE A 18 10.53 -9.51 -10.90
N THR A 19 10.58 -8.22 -10.54
CA THR A 19 11.58 -7.28 -11.06
C THR A 19 12.82 -7.16 -10.18
N GLY A 20 12.73 -7.56 -8.91
CA GLY A 20 13.74 -7.28 -7.89
C GLY A 20 13.70 -5.83 -7.36
N ASP A 21 12.77 -4.98 -7.83
CA ASP A 21 12.62 -3.62 -7.33
C ASP A 21 11.76 -3.59 -6.05
N HIS A 22 12.42 -3.64 -4.90
CA HIS A 22 11.79 -3.62 -3.57
C HIS A 22 11.16 -2.26 -3.18
N THR A 23 11.18 -1.28 -4.08
CA THR A 23 10.50 0.01 -3.86
C THR A 23 9.10 0.07 -4.46
N ILE A 24 8.62 -1.04 -5.05
CA ILE A 24 7.26 -1.26 -5.55
C ILE A 24 6.42 -1.93 -4.44
N THR A 25 5.75 -1.13 -3.63
CA THR A 25 5.12 -1.56 -2.37
C THR A 25 3.65 -1.16 -2.29
N VAL A 26 2.94 -1.79 -1.37
CA VAL A 26 1.67 -1.29 -0.84
C VAL A 26 1.91 -0.82 0.58
N ASP A 27 1.73 0.48 0.82
CA ASP A 27 1.97 1.13 2.09
C ASP A 27 0.64 1.39 2.80
N VAL A 28 0.54 1.00 4.07
CA VAL A 28 -0.62 1.27 4.91
C VAL A 28 -0.26 2.37 5.89
N THR A 29 -0.97 3.49 5.80
CA THR A 29 -0.83 4.64 6.67
C THR A 29 -2.08 4.84 7.52
N THR A 30 -1.90 5.42 8.70
CA THR A 30 -3.02 5.91 9.52
C THR A 30 -2.91 7.40 9.77
N ASP A 31 -4.04 8.10 9.64
CA ASP A 31 -4.19 9.51 9.96
C ASP A 31 -5.63 9.83 10.38
N ALA A 32 -5.79 10.61 11.45
CA ALA A 32 -7.08 11.10 11.94
C ALA A 32 -8.21 10.03 12.01
N GLY A 33 -7.89 8.80 12.42
CA GLY A 33 -8.85 7.68 12.52
C GLY A 33 -9.20 7.01 11.19
N TRP A 34 -8.49 7.33 10.11
CA TRP A 34 -8.55 6.65 8.83
C TRP A 34 -7.30 5.81 8.61
N ALA A 35 -7.48 4.64 8.03
CA ALA A 35 -6.43 3.82 7.46
C ALA A 35 -6.48 3.93 5.93
N THR A 36 -5.34 4.17 5.31
CA THR A 36 -5.19 4.26 3.85
C THR A 36 -4.11 3.28 3.40
N ALA A 37 -4.46 2.35 2.53
CA ALA A 37 -3.54 1.48 1.83
C ALA A 37 -3.35 2.02 0.40
N ASP A 38 -2.11 2.27 0.00
CA ASP A 38 -1.75 2.89 -1.27
C ASP A 38 -0.66 2.08 -1.98
N CYS A 39 -0.82 1.86 -3.28
CA CYS A 39 0.15 1.13 -4.09
C CYS A 39 1.09 2.12 -4.80
N THR A 40 2.40 1.99 -4.60
CA THR A 40 3.37 2.92 -5.22
C THR A 40 3.54 2.73 -6.73
N ALA A 41 2.94 1.67 -7.28
CA ALA A 41 3.12 1.25 -8.67
C ALA A 41 1.90 1.47 -9.57
N CYS A 42 0.72 1.65 -8.99
CA CYS A 42 -0.52 1.83 -9.73
C CYS A 42 -1.47 2.75 -8.95
N PRO A 43 -2.50 3.35 -9.57
CA PRO A 43 -3.39 4.30 -8.89
C PRO A 43 -4.38 3.63 -7.91
N ALA A 44 -4.17 2.34 -7.56
CA ALA A 44 -5.05 1.63 -6.65
C ALA A 44 -4.79 2.05 -5.20
N GLN A 45 -5.87 2.45 -4.53
CA GLN A 45 -5.86 2.78 -3.12
C GLN A 45 -7.13 2.26 -2.43
N SER A 46 -7.05 2.01 -1.12
CA SER A 46 -8.18 1.73 -0.25
C SER A 46 -8.12 2.62 0.98
N ARG A 47 -9.19 3.38 1.22
CA ARG A 47 -9.31 4.26 2.39
C ARG A 47 -10.54 3.88 3.20
N THR A 48 -10.35 3.63 4.49
CA THR A 48 -11.37 3.08 5.38
C THR A 48 -11.11 3.49 6.83
N ARG A 49 -12.11 3.40 7.71
CA ARG A 49 -11.89 3.55 9.16
C ARG A 49 -11.44 2.24 9.82
N ASP A 50 -11.73 1.12 9.18
CA ASP A 50 -11.43 -0.21 9.72
C ASP A 50 -10.05 -0.69 9.25
N LEU A 51 -9.03 -0.47 10.08
CA LEU A 51 -7.65 -0.87 9.79
C LEU A 51 -7.53 -2.38 9.58
N HIS A 52 -7.96 -3.15 10.58
CA HIS A 52 -7.71 -4.60 10.64
C HIS A 52 -8.61 -5.40 9.70
N ASP A 53 -9.86 -4.98 9.53
CA ASP A 53 -10.83 -5.76 8.74
C ASP A 53 -10.88 -5.37 7.27
N ARG A 54 -10.33 -4.19 6.91
CA ARG A 54 -10.42 -3.67 5.54
C ARG A 54 -9.08 -3.20 4.97
N ALA A 55 -8.37 -2.29 5.63
CA ALA A 55 -7.15 -1.72 5.05
C ALA A 55 -6.02 -2.75 4.91
N LEU A 56 -5.72 -3.49 5.99
CA LEU A 56 -4.67 -4.52 5.97
C LEU A 56 -5.01 -5.69 5.02
N PRO A 57 -6.20 -6.31 5.06
CA PRO A 57 -6.55 -7.39 4.13
C PRO A 57 -6.57 -6.94 2.67
N TRP A 58 -6.99 -5.70 2.39
CA TRP A 58 -6.92 -5.15 1.05
C TRP A 58 -5.46 -4.99 0.59
N ALA A 59 -4.60 -4.44 1.45
CA ALA A 59 -3.20 -4.22 1.13
C ALA A 59 -2.47 -5.52 0.82
N GLU A 60 -2.67 -6.55 1.65
CA GLU A 60 -2.11 -7.89 1.46
C GLU A 60 -2.62 -8.54 0.16
N LYS A 61 -3.94 -8.49 -0.08
CA LYS A 61 -4.53 -9.05 -1.30
C LYS A 61 -4.02 -8.33 -2.55
N HIS A 62 -3.91 -7.00 -2.49
CA HIS A 62 -3.45 -6.21 -3.63
C HIS A 62 -1.97 -6.43 -3.89
N SER A 63 -1.12 -6.45 -2.85
CA SER A 63 0.32 -6.66 -3.00
C SER A 63 0.63 -8.00 -3.65
N ALA A 64 -0.08 -9.07 -3.24
CA ALA A 64 0.08 -10.40 -3.83
C ALA A 64 -0.31 -10.50 -5.32
N ALA A 65 -1.16 -9.60 -5.82
CA ALA A 65 -1.68 -9.64 -7.19
C ALA A 65 -1.12 -8.54 -8.10
N CYS A 66 -0.56 -7.46 -7.53
CA CYS A 66 -0.14 -6.29 -8.29
C CYS A 66 1.07 -6.62 -9.17
N ARG A 67 0.87 -6.53 -10.49
CA ARG A 67 1.91 -6.68 -11.52
C ARG A 67 2.26 -5.36 -12.21
N ALA A 68 1.79 -4.24 -11.66
CA ALA A 68 2.09 -2.93 -12.22
C ALA A 68 3.56 -2.58 -11.99
N ILE A 69 4.21 -2.08 -13.03
CA ILE A 69 5.58 -1.60 -12.99
C ILE A 69 5.51 -0.10 -13.32
N PRO A 70 6.08 0.79 -12.49
CA PRO A 70 6.11 2.22 -12.78
C PRO A 70 6.79 2.48 -14.13
N ALA A 71 6.11 3.17 -15.05
CA ALA A 71 6.64 3.44 -16.38
C ALA A 71 7.78 4.49 -16.38
N ASN A 72 7.85 5.34 -15.35
CA ASN A 72 8.79 6.46 -15.25
C ASN A 72 9.55 6.42 -13.92
N ARG A 73 10.50 5.51 -13.77
CA ARG A 73 11.56 5.64 -12.76
C ARG A 73 12.92 5.74 -13.42
#